data_AF-A0ABD1I7A5-F1
#
_entry.id   AF-A0ABD1I7A5-F1
#
_cell.length_a   1.000
_cell.length_b   1.000
_cell.length_c   1.000
_cell.angle_alpha   90.00
_cell.angle_beta   90.00
_cell.angle_gamma   90.00
#
_symmetry.space_group_name_H-M   'P 1'
#
loop_
_entity.id
_entity.type
_entity.pdbx_description
1 polymer ?
#
loop_
_entity_poly.entity_id
_entity_poly.type
_entity_poly.pdbx_seq_one_letter_code
_entity_poly.pdbx_strand_id
1 'polypeptide(L)'
;MASDSIHQPLEFDRSIKAIADSSTLEAVPSKFNIANDYAALTCDSLPLLDFSSLISGDPHQRTKAVQDLATICRDWGFFILVNHGIPETLMKDTMTAVREFFNLPDSEKKQYKAKAVLDPIQCGNFTIANTSNQSFTLWRDYLKLCVHPDFHCPHHIIN
;
A
#
# COMPACT_ATOMS: atom_id res chain seq x y z
N MET A 1 -32.51 14.81 -6.33
CA MET A 1 -32.41 13.35 -6.43
C MET A 1 -31.65 13.04 -7.71
N ALA A 2 -30.38 12.67 -7.58
CA ALA A 2 -29.55 12.15 -8.66
C ALA A 2 -28.75 11.00 -8.04
N SER A 3 -29.26 9.80 -8.25
CA SER A 3 -28.50 8.56 -8.21
C SER A 3 -27.67 8.52 -9.51
N ASP A 4 -26.57 7.80 -9.72
CA ASP A 4 -25.99 6.60 -9.13
C ASP A 4 -24.63 6.39 -9.85
N SER A 5 -23.72 5.64 -9.23
CA SER A 5 -22.64 4.84 -9.90
C SER A 5 -21.33 5.52 -10.37
N ILE A 6 -20.30 5.56 -9.51
CA ILE A 6 -18.87 5.53 -9.94
C ILE A 6 -18.23 4.15 -9.70
N HIS A 7 -18.96 3.15 -9.19
CA HIS A 7 -18.39 1.84 -8.86
C HIS A 7 -18.97 0.70 -9.72
N GLN A 8 -18.19 0.22 -10.68
CA GLN A 8 -18.34 -1.08 -11.35
C GLN A 8 -16.97 -1.61 -11.80
N PRO A 9 -16.77 -2.94 -11.88
CA PRO A 9 -16.66 -3.88 -10.78
C PRO A 9 -15.17 -4.15 -10.43
N LEU A 10 -14.91 -4.39 -9.15
CA LEU A 10 -13.66 -4.99 -8.68
C LEU A 10 -13.63 -6.45 -9.19
N GLU A 11 -13.08 -6.69 -10.38
CA GLU A 11 -12.89 -8.07 -10.87
C GLU A 11 -11.67 -8.71 -10.23
N PHE A 12 -11.87 -9.25 -9.02
CA PHE A 12 -10.90 -10.13 -8.37
C PHE A 12 -11.16 -11.60 -8.75
N ASP A 13 -11.20 -11.89 -10.05
CA ASP A 13 -11.38 -13.26 -10.54
C ASP A 13 -10.07 -14.06 -10.49
N ARG A 14 -8.94 -13.37 -10.64
CA ARG A 14 -7.59 -13.91 -10.54
C ARG A 14 -6.65 -12.83 -10.00
N SER A 15 -5.76 -13.19 -9.07
CA SER A 15 -4.76 -12.25 -8.54
C SER A 15 -3.70 -11.88 -9.58
N ILE A 16 -3.13 -10.68 -9.51
CA ILE A 16 -2.01 -10.27 -10.38
C ILE A 16 -0.80 -11.16 -10.15
N LYS A 17 -0.54 -11.58 -8.90
CA LYS A 17 0.46 -12.59 -8.59
C LYS A 17 0.24 -13.89 -9.38
N ALA A 18 -0.99 -14.41 -9.43
CA ALA A 18 -1.28 -15.64 -10.18
C ALA A 18 -1.14 -15.45 -11.70
N ILE A 19 -1.29 -14.24 -12.23
CA ILE A 19 -1.00 -13.92 -13.64
C ILE A 19 0.51 -13.89 -13.87
N ALA A 20 1.25 -13.22 -12.98
CA ALA A 20 2.71 -13.07 -13.08
C ALA A 20 3.45 -14.41 -12.91
N ASP A 21 2.97 -15.29 -12.03
CA ASP A 21 3.53 -16.62 -11.82
C ASP A 21 3.15 -17.61 -12.95
N SER A 22 2.25 -17.24 -13.86
CA SER A 22 1.84 -18.12 -14.95
C SER A 22 2.93 -18.21 -16.02
N SER A 23 3.30 -19.44 -16.42
CA SER A 23 4.29 -19.69 -17.48
C SER A 23 3.82 -19.27 -18.88
N THR A 24 2.60 -18.76 -19.01
CA THR A 24 1.95 -18.39 -20.27
C THR A 24 1.96 -16.89 -20.54
N LEU A 25 2.54 -16.08 -19.64
CA LEU A 25 2.56 -14.62 -19.79
C LEU A 25 3.71 -14.19 -20.72
N GLU A 26 3.41 -14.01 -22.01
CA GLU A 26 4.38 -13.52 -22.99
C GLU A 26 4.61 -12.00 -22.90
N ALA A 27 3.57 -11.25 -22.52
CA ALA A 27 3.61 -9.80 -22.33
C ALA A 27 2.54 -9.35 -21.32
N VAL A 28 2.76 -8.19 -20.69
CA VAL A 28 1.78 -7.58 -19.78
C VAL A 28 0.53 -7.17 -20.58
N PRO A 29 -0.69 -7.62 -20.20
CA PRO A 29 -1.92 -7.27 -20.91
C PRO A 29 -2.17 -5.76 -20.94
N SER A 30 -2.73 -5.26 -22.05
CA SER A 30 -2.94 -3.83 -22.28
C SER A 30 -3.77 -3.11 -21.21
N LYS A 31 -4.68 -3.82 -20.51
CA LYS A 31 -5.47 -3.26 -19.39
C LYS A 31 -4.63 -2.83 -18.18
N PHE A 32 -3.36 -3.26 -18.12
CA PHE A 32 -2.38 -2.87 -17.11
C PHE A 32 -1.33 -1.89 -17.65
N ASN A 33 -1.36 -1.59 -18.94
CA ASN A 33 -0.43 -0.66 -19.55
C ASN A 33 -0.92 0.76 -19.28
N ILE A 34 -0.27 1.42 -18.33
CA ILE A 34 -0.49 2.83 -18.07
C ILE A 34 0.37 3.59 -19.07
N ALA A 35 -0.26 4.21 -20.06
CA ALA A 35 0.42 5.11 -20.98
C ALA A 35 0.89 6.36 -20.22
N ASN A 36 2.06 6.27 -19.59
CA ASN A 36 2.71 7.42 -18.98
C ASN A 36 4.19 7.41 -19.37
N ASP A 37 4.55 8.44 -20.12
CA ASP A 37 5.90 8.70 -20.65
C ASP A 37 6.73 9.48 -19.62
N TYR A 38 6.64 9.10 -18.35
CA TYR A 38 7.47 9.72 -17.33
C TYR A 38 8.87 9.12 -17.44
N ALA A 39 9.76 9.85 -18.10
CA ALA A 39 11.20 9.64 -17.94
C ALA A 39 11.49 9.57 -16.44
N ALA A 40 12.16 8.50 -16.00
CA ALA A 40 12.58 8.35 -14.61
C ALA A 40 13.42 9.58 -14.22
N LEU A 41 12.81 10.52 -13.50
CA LEU A 41 13.54 11.64 -12.95
C LEU A 41 14.54 11.07 -11.96
N THR A 42 15.81 11.38 -12.16
CA THR A 42 16.85 11.10 -11.18
C THR A 42 16.50 11.88 -9.91
N CYS A 43 16.02 11.18 -8.90
CA CYS A 43 15.57 11.77 -7.65
C CYS A 43 16.79 11.92 -6.72
N ASP A 44 17.00 13.13 -6.21
CA ASP A 44 17.88 13.37 -5.07
C ASP A 44 17.48 12.44 -3.92
N SER A 45 18.45 12.00 -3.10
CA SER A 45 18.19 11.09 -1.99
C SER A 45 17.11 11.66 -1.07
N LEU A 46 16.03 10.88 -0.82
CA LEU A 46 14.94 11.25 0.06
C LEU A 46 15.45 11.75 1.42
N PRO A 47 14.86 12.82 2.00
CA PRO A 47 15.23 13.27 3.34
C PRO A 47 15.09 12.15 4.36
N LEU A 48 16.06 12.05 5.26
CA LEU A 48 16.08 11.09 6.36
C LEU A 48 15.89 11.83 7.68
N LEU A 49 14.97 11.36 8.51
CA LEU A 49 14.66 11.91 9.83
C LEU A 49 14.95 10.86 10.91
N ASP A 50 15.76 11.24 11.90
CA ASP A 50 16.06 10.39 13.05
C ASP A 50 15.03 10.61 14.18
N PHE A 51 14.19 9.61 14.43
CA PHE A 51 13.17 9.68 15.46
C PHE A 51 13.74 9.79 16.87
N SER A 52 14.93 9.21 17.13
CA SER A 52 15.57 9.30 18.45
C SER A 52 15.89 10.74 18.83
N SER A 53 16.13 11.61 17.84
CA SER A 53 16.33 13.04 18.06
C SER A 53 15.04 13.77 18.48
N LEU A 54 13.87 13.30 18.03
CA LEU A 54 12.57 13.86 18.43
C LEU A 54 12.19 13.52 19.87
N ILE A 55 12.69 12.41 20.40
CA ILE A 55 12.44 11.95 21.78
C ILE A 55 13.65 12.16 22.70
N SER A 56 14.68 12.87 22.23
CA SER A 56 15.88 13.12 23.02
C SER A 56 15.56 13.87 24.31
N GLY A 57 16.27 13.52 25.38
CA GLY A 57 16.25 14.26 26.64
C GLY A 57 16.83 15.67 26.52
N ASP A 58 17.71 15.91 25.53
CA ASP A 58 18.27 17.23 25.24
C ASP A 58 17.24 18.13 24.53
N PRO A 59 16.80 19.24 25.16
CA PRO A 59 15.87 20.17 24.55
C PRO A 59 16.37 20.82 23.26
N HIS A 60 17.68 21.04 23.11
CA HIS A 60 18.24 21.66 21.91
C HIS A 60 18.19 20.71 20.71
N GLN A 61 18.62 19.46 20.89
CA GLN A 61 18.48 18.42 19.88
C GLN A 61 17.02 18.22 19.46
N ARG A 62 16.11 18.14 20.43
CA ARG A 62 14.68 17.97 20.16
C ARG A 62 14.08 19.14 19.39
N THR A 63 14.44 20.38 19.76
CA THR A 63 13.98 21.58 19.04
C THR A 63 14.45 21.59 17.59
N LYS A 64 15.72 21.23 17.35
CA LYS A 64 16.26 21.11 16.00
C LYS A 64 15.53 20.04 15.20
N ALA A 65 15.30 18.86 15.76
CA ALA A 65 14.61 17.77 15.07
C ALA A 65 13.16 18.13 14.67
N VAL A 66 12.46 18.91 15.51
CA VAL A 66 11.12 19.43 15.17
C VAL A 66 11.17 20.44 14.02
N GLN A 67 12.18 21.32 13.99
CA GLN A 67 12.38 22.27 12.88
C GLN A 67 12.74 21.57 11.57
N ASP A 68 13.57 20.54 11.65
CA ASP A 68 13.94 19.70 10.51
C ASP A 68 12.70 18.98 9.96
N LEU A 69 11.90 18.35 10.84
CA LEU A 69 10.62 17.71 10.45
C LEU A 69 9.67 18.71 9.77
N ALA A 70 9.50 19.92 10.32
CA ALA A 70 8.64 20.94 9.73
C ALA A 70 9.12 21.37 8.33
N THR A 71 10.43 21.49 8.15
CA THR A 71 11.07 21.84 6.88
C THR A 71 10.87 20.74 5.85
N ILE A 72 11.15 19.49 6.21
CA ILE A 72 10.95 18.32 5.37
C ILE A 72 9.49 18.19 4.94
N CYS A 73 8.54 18.31 5.87
CA CYS A 73 7.11 18.23 5.55
C CYS A 73 6.65 19.34 4.60
N ARG A 74 7.18 20.57 4.76
CA ARG A 74 6.82 21.72 3.92
C ARG A 74 7.42 21.62 2.52
N ASP A 75 8.70 21.25 2.43
CA ASP A 75 9.48 21.35 1.20
C ASP A 75 9.42 20.06 0.37
N TRP A 76 9.27 18.89 1.02
CA TRP A 76 9.23 17.57 0.37
C TRP A 76 7.87 16.87 0.50
N GLY A 77 7.23 16.96 1.67
CA GLY A 77 5.98 16.25 1.96
C GLY A 77 6.12 14.74 2.21
N PHE A 78 7.33 14.18 2.09
CA PHE A 78 7.66 12.79 2.40
C PHE A 78 9.12 12.66 2.87
N PHE A 79 9.41 11.61 3.64
CA PHE A 79 10.74 11.32 4.17
C PHE A 79 10.86 9.86 4.64
N ILE A 80 12.10 9.43 4.86
CA ILE A 80 12.41 8.15 5.51
C ILE A 80 12.64 8.41 6.99
N LEU A 81 11.88 7.74 7.86
CA LEU A 81 12.08 7.79 9.31
C LEU A 81 12.99 6.63 9.74
N VAL A 82 14.04 6.91 10.50
CA VAL A 82 14.94 5.90 11.09
C VAL A 82 14.95 5.98 12.61
N ASN A 83 15.48 4.95 13.28
CA ASN A 83 15.54 4.87 14.74
C ASN A 83 14.17 5.07 15.41
N HIS A 84 13.11 4.65 14.73
CA HIS A 84 11.70 4.82 15.16
C HIS A 84 11.29 3.95 16.34
N GLY A 85 12.16 3.07 16.83
CA GLY A 85 11.92 2.23 18.00
C GLY A 85 10.96 1.05 17.78
N ILE A 86 10.53 0.80 16.53
CA ILE A 86 9.75 -0.39 16.19
C ILE A 86 10.73 -1.57 16.11
N PRO A 87 10.53 -2.66 16.85
CA PRO A 87 11.42 -3.81 16.80
C PRO A 87 11.55 -4.39 15.39
N GLU A 88 12.77 -4.69 14.96
CA GLU A 88 13.02 -5.32 13.66
C GLU A 88 12.32 -6.67 13.53
N THR A 89 12.20 -7.42 14.63
CA THR A 89 11.45 -8.67 14.69
C THR A 89 9.99 -8.47 14.31
N LEU A 90 9.32 -7.48 14.90
CA LEU A 90 7.92 -7.13 14.56
C LEU A 90 7.76 -6.74 13.09
N MET A 91 8.70 -5.96 12.54
CA MET A 91 8.69 -5.61 11.11
C MET A 91 8.83 -6.86 10.23
N LYS A 92 9.76 -7.76 10.57
CA LYS A 92 10.00 -9.01 9.85
C LYS A 92 8.80 -9.95 9.92
N ASP A 93 8.18 -10.09 11.09
CA ASP A 93 7.02 -10.95 11.32
C ASP A 93 5.81 -10.42 10.55
N THR A 94 5.59 -9.09 10.58
CA THR A 94 4.54 -8.44 9.78
C THR A 94 4.73 -8.70 8.28
N MET A 95 5.96 -8.54 7.77
CA MET A 95 6.27 -8.82 6.36
C MET A 95 6.13 -10.30 6.00
N THR A 96 6.42 -11.21 6.94
CA THR A 96 6.22 -12.66 6.78
C THR A 96 4.74 -12.98 6.67
N ALA A 97 3.91 -12.50 7.60
CA ALA A 97 2.48 -12.74 7.59
C ALA A 97 1.78 -12.19 6.34
N VAL A 98 2.20 -11.01 5.85
CA VAL A 98 1.70 -10.46 4.58
C VAL A 98 2.07 -11.36 3.39
N ARG A 99 3.30 -11.89 3.34
CA ARG A 99 3.72 -12.82 2.28
C ARG A 99 2.93 -14.13 2.34
N GLU A 100 2.73 -14.68 3.53
CA GLU A 100 1.93 -15.89 3.75
C GLU A 100 0.51 -15.71 3.24
N PHE A 101 -0.13 -14.57 3.55
CA PHE A 101 -1.46 -14.25 3.02
C PHE A 101 -1.50 -14.26 1.49
N PHE A 102 -0.56 -13.60 0.81
CA PHE A 102 -0.57 -13.55 -0.66
C PHE A 102 -0.19 -14.88 -1.32
N ASN A 103 0.44 -15.78 -0.59
CA ASN A 103 0.72 -17.16 -1.01
C ASN A 103 -0.47 -18.11 -0.83
N LEU A 104 -1.52 -17.70 -0.12
CA LEU A 104 -2.75 -18.49 -0.03
C LEU A 104 -3.40 -18.69 -1.41
N PRO A 105 -4.16 -19.78 -1.60
CA PRO A 105 -4.97 -19.99 -2.78
C PRO A 105 -5.90 -18.80 -3.06
N ASP A 106 -6.13 -18.50 -4.35
CA ASP A 106 -7.02 -17.41 -4.75
C ASP A 106 -8.45 -17.59 -4.20
N SER A 107 -8.91 -18.83 -3.99
CA SER A 107 -10.20 -19.13 -3.36
C SER A 107 -10.30 -18.61 -1.93
N GLU A 108 -9.21 -18.68 -1.17
CA GLU A 108 -9.17 -18.18 0.20
C GLU A 108 -9.06 -16.66 0.22
N LYS A 109 -8.26 -16.05 -0.66
CA LYS A 109 -8.17 -14.59 -0.75
C LYS A 109 -9.48 -13.94 -1.22
N LYS A 110 -10.23 -14.61 -2.11
CA LYS A 110 -11.52 -14.14 -2.66
C LYS A 110 -12.59 -13.89 -1.59
N GLN A 111 -12.50 -14.53 -0.42
CA GLN A 111 -13.46 -14.26 0.66
C GLN A 111 -13.39 -12.81 1.16
N TYR A 112 -12.25 -12.16 0.98
CA TYR A 112 -11.98 -10.76 1.33
C TYR A 112 -12.16 -9.80 0.15
N LYS A 113 -12.71 -10.24 -0.98
CA LYS A 113 -13.05 -9.32 -2.08
C LYS A 113 -13.91 -8.17 -1.54
N ALA A 114 -13.55 -6.94 -1.85
CA ALA A 114 -14.32 -5.77 -1.40
C ALA A 114 -15.77 -5.85 -1.91
N LYS A 115 -16.72 -5.92 -0.98
CA LYS A 115 -18.17 -5.94 -1.22
C LYS A 115 -18.76 -4.55 -0.95
N ALA A 116 -18.25 -3.88 0.09
CA ALA A 116 -18.55 -2.50 0.41
C ALA A 116 -17.27 -1.71 0.71
N VAL A 117 -17.30 -0.39 0.49
CA VAL A 117 -16.17 0.52 0.73
C VAL A 117 -15.68 0.45 2.19
N LEU A 118 -16.60 0.21 3.12
CA LEU A 118 -16.37 0.17 4.56
C LEU A 118 -16.02 -1.23 5.09
N ASP A 119 -15.89 -2.24 4.22
CA ASP A 119 -15.49 -3.57 4.67
C ASP A 119 -14.16 -3.49 5.43
N PRO A 120 -14.07 -4.08 6.64
CA PRO A 120 -12.89 -3.93 7.49
C PRO A 120 -11.67 -4.67 6.95
N ILE A 121 -11.88 -5.68 6.11
CA ILE A 121 -10.83 -6.43 5.43
C ILE A 121 -11.19 -6.48 3.95
N GLN A 122 -10.27 -6.01 3.10
CA GLN A 122 -10.45 -6.01 1.65
C GLN A 122 -9.19 -6.51 0.96
N CYS A 123 -9.34 -7.44 0.03
CA CYS A 123 -8.30 -7.93 -0.87
C CYS A 123 -8.78 -7.79 -2.31
N GLY A 124 -7.90 -7.36 -3.21
CA GLY A 124 -8.28 -7.07 -4.57
C GLY A 124 -7.14 -6.63 -5.46
N ASN A 125 -7.50 -6.31 -6.70
CA ASN A 125 -6.70 -5.46 -7.59
C ASN A 125 -7.32 -4.05 -7.60
N PHE A 126 -6.49 -3.05 -7.89
CA PHE A 126 -6.93 -1.65 -7.85
C PHE A 126 -7.12 -1.14 -9.28
N THR A 127 -8.37 -0.88 -9.67
CA THR A 127 -8.71 -0.24 -10.94
C THR A 127 -8.97 1.23 -10.73
N ILE A 128 -8.25 2.06 -11.46
CA ILE A 128 -8.39 3.51 -11.45
C ILE A 128 -9.16 3.91 -12.71
N ALA A 129 -10.19 4.73 -12.56
CA ALA A 129 -10.82 5.43 -13.67
C ALA A 129 -10.27 6.86 -13.72
N ASN A 130 -9.81 7.30 -14.89
CA ASN A 130 -9.38 8.67 -15.09
C ASN A 130 -10.57 9.59 -15.46
N THR A 131 -10.30 10.89 -15.54
CA THR A 131 -11.30 11.92 -15.88
C THR A 131 -11.85 11.82 -17.31
N SER A 132 -11.24 11.01 -18.18
CA SER A 132 -11.72 10.71 -19.53
C SER A 132 -12.46 9.37 -19.62
N ASN A 133 -12.87 8.79 -18.49
CA ASN A 133 -13.56 7.49 -18.38
C ASN A 133 -12.75 6.28 -18.90
N GLN A 134 -11.44 6.42 -19.08
CA GLN A 134 -10.56 5.27 -19.29
C GLN A 134 -10.26 4.63 -17.94
N SER A 135 -10.39 3.32 -17.86
CA SER A 135 -10.01 2.54 -16.68
C SER A 135 -8.71 1.79 -16.94
N PHE A 136 -7.84 1.77 -15.94
CA PHE A 136 -6.62 0.96 -15.94
C PHE A 136 -6.50 0.25 -14.60
N THR A 137 -6.13 -1.02 -14.66
CA THR A 137 -5.85 -1.80 -13.45
C THR A 137 -4.36 -1.68 -13.16
N LEU A 138 -4.00 -1.43 -11.90
CA LEU A 138 -2.61 -1.45 -11.49
C LEU A 138 -2.07 -2.89 -11.56
N TRP A 139 -0.81 -3.05 -11.97
CA TRP A 139 -0.10 -4.33 -11.86
C TRP A 139 0.29 -4.60 -10.40
N ARG A 140 -0.73 -4.75 -9.55
CA ARG A 140 -0.61 -4.84 -8.09
C ARG A 140 -1.85 -5.51 -7.51
N ASP A 141 -1.63 -6.46 -6.60
CA ASP A 141 -2.62 -6.90 -5.63
C ASP A 141 -2.52 -6.07 -4.34
N TYR A 142 -3.62 -5.91 -3.62
CA TYR A 142 -3.65 -5.23 -2.33
C TYR A 142 -4.38 -6.03 -1.25
N LEU A 143 -4.01 -5.75 -0.01
CA LEU A 143 -4.73 -6.11 1.20
C LEU A 143 -4.89 -4.83 2.03
N LYS A 144 -6.12 -4.48 2.39
CA LYS A 144 -6.49 -3.35 3.24
C LYS A 144 -7.10 -3.89 4.52
N LEU A 145 -6.61 -3.42 5.65
CA LEU A 145 -7.04 -3.80 6.99
C LEU A 145 -7.44 -2.55 7.76
N CYS A 146 -8.65 -2.54 8.32
CA CYS A 146 -9.03 -1.61 9.36
C CYS A 146 -8.50 -2.15 10.70
N VAL A 147 -7.51 -1.47 11.28
CA VAL A 147 -6.80 -1.91 12.49
C VAL A 147 -7.14 -1.08 13.74
N HIS A 148 -7.95 -0.03 13.59
CA HIS A 148 -8.41 0.83 14.66
C HIS A 148 -9.83 1.37 14.33
N PRO A 149 -10.75 1.49 15.30
CA PRO A 149 -10.58 1.18 16.73
C PRO A 149 -10.46 -0.32 17.01
N ASP A 150 -11.10 -1.15 16.20
CA ASP A 150 -11.05 -2.60 16.31
C ASP A 150 -10.00 -3.18 15.35
N PHE A 151 -9.26 -4.18 15.81
CA PHE A 151 -8.26 -4.86 15.00
C PHE A 151 -8.89 -5.96 14.16
N HIS A 152 -9.11 -5.69 12.87
CA HIS A 152 -9.58 -6.69 11.92
C HIS A 152 -8.43 -7.25 11.10
N CYS A 153 -8.28 -8.58 11.10
CA CYS A 153 -7.30 -9.26 10.27
C CYS A 153 -7.84 -10.61 9.75
N PRO A 154 -7.30 -11.10 8.63
CA PRO A 154 -7.61 -12.44 8.14
C PRO A 154 -7.25 -13.52 9.16
N HIS A 155 -8.08 -14.55 9.31
CA HIS A 155 -7.91 -15.58 10.35
C HIS A 155 -6.57 -16.32 10.28
N HIS A 156 -5.94 -16.34 9.10
CA HIS A 156 -4.65 -17.00 8.81
C HIS A 156 -3.43 -16.12 9.10
N ILE A 157 -3.62 -14.85 9.46
CA ILE A 157 -2.54 -13.91 9.84
C ILE A 157 -2.30 -13.91 11.37
N ILE A 158 -3.21 -14.50 12.17
CA ILE A 158 -3.05 -14.61 13.62
C ILE A 158 -2.41 -15.97 13.94
N ASN A 159 -1.10 -16.00 14.18
CA ASN A 159 -0.41 -17.07 14.90
C ASN A 159 0.53 -16.45 15.92
#